data_AF-A0A948YCK8-F1
#
_entry.id   AF-A0A948YCK8-F1
#
_cell.length_a   1.000
_cell.length_b   1.000
_cell.length_c   1.000
_cell.angle_alpha   90.00
_cell.angle_beta   90.00
_cell.angle_gamma   90.00
#
_symmetry.space_group_name_H-M   'P 1'
#
loop_
_entity.id
_entity.type
_entity.pdbx_description
1 polymer ?
#
loop_
_entity_poly.entity_id
_entity_poly.type
_entity_poly.pdbx_seq_one_letter_code
_entity_poly.pdbx_strand_id
1 'polypeptide(L)'
;MNNQQSPFTQPRDIISVNVNMFKDDILLTCTYSPEINPLEYTKLNKERAVYSFCPELHHLDKLGFKLCTIFRLKRIKSLYVLTKDGSPHSMQIPLMVQEAAEDTGFDKSNIRYFCFEGGKMYEISDLSVRKARHYSEIEKLLPYAKLEKVIEILRGGNGCKNDQKETFLTVIEHLKEEVSEIENAVKTNDMNNLLEEIGDVLFNLALMGQIAKEKELFELKNVVNQVSKKMIDRHPEIFQNNKLKY
;
A
#
# COMPACT_ATOMS: atom_id res chain seq x y z
N MET A 1 30.97 -21.54 1.77
CA MET A 1 30.93 -21.85 3.22
C MET A 1 29.47 -21.83 3.66
N ASN A 2 29.03 -22.97 4.20
CA ASN A 2 27.72 -23.30 4.81
C ASN A 2 26.43 -22.98 4.06
N ASN A 3 26.03 -23.94 3.21
CA ASN A 3 24.63 -24.24 2.90
C ASN A 3 23.87 -24.59 4.20
N GLN A 4 23.05 -23.67 4.69
CA GLN A 4 21.90 -24.03 5.53
C GLN A 4 20.73 -24.26 4.59
N GLN A 5 20.38 -25.52 4.32
CA GLN A 5 19.14 -25.86 3.64
C GLN A 5 17.96 -25.45 4.53
N SER A 6 17.10 -24.59 4.01
CA SER A 6 15.86 -24.15 4.66
C SER A 6 14.96 -25.35 4.99
N PRO A 7 14.38 -25.45 6.20
CA PRO A 7 13.57 -26.59 6.64
C PRO A 7 12.18 -26.69 5.96
N PHE A 8 11.89 -25.82 5.00
CA PHE A 8 10.61 -25.76 4.31
C PHE A 8 10.67 -26.50 2.97
N THR A 9 9.85 -27.54 2.80
CA THR A 9 9.57 -28.11 1.48
C THR A 9 9.06 -27.00 0.57
N GLN A 10 9.77 -26.74 -0.54
CA GLN A 10 9.36 -25.71 -1.48
C GLN A 10 7.94 -26.00 -1.98
N PRO A 11 7.02 -25.02 -1.93
CA PRO A 11 5.68 -25.18 -2.48
C PRO A 11 5.72 -25.60 -3.95
N ARG A 12 4.69 -26.31 -4.41
CA ARG A 12 4.57 -26.67 -5.84
C ARG A 12 4.24 -25.42 -6.65
N ASP A 13 4.80 -25.33 -7.85
CA ASP A 13 4.42 -24.28 -8.80
C ASP A 13 2.95 -24.44 -9.19
N ILE A 14 2.15 -23.39 -8.96
CA ILE A 14 0.72 -23.35 -9.24
C ILE A 14 0.40 -23.73 -10.69
N ILE A 15 1.26 -23.37 -11.66
CA ILE A 15 1.00 -23.67 -13.08
C ILE A 15 1.11 -25.16 -13.38
N SER A 16 1.93 -25.89 -12.62
CA SER A 16 2.20 -27.33 -12.77
C SER A 16 1.12 -28.22 -12.14
N VAL A 17 0.27 -27.66 -11.27
CA VAL A 17 -0.71 -28.43 -10.47
C VAL A 17 -2.00 -28.62 -11.26
N ASN A 18 -2.55 -29.83 -11.33
CA ASN A 18 -3.84 -30.06 -11.98
C ASN A 18 -4.97 -29.26 -11.27
N VAL A 19 -5.84 -28.59 -12.03
CA VAL A 19 -6.90 -27.72 -11.48
C VAL A 19 -7.89 -28.44 -10.57
N ASN A 20 -8.01 -29.76 -10.67
CA ASN A 20 -8.88 -30.56 -9.82
C ASN A 20 -8.29 -30.83 -8.43
N MET A 21 -7.02 -30.47 -8.21
CA MET A 21 -6.34 -30.66 -6.92
C MET A 21 -6.52 -29.47 -5.97
N PHE A 22 -6.96 -28.31 -6.46
CA PHE A 22 -7.24 -27.15 -5.61
C PHE A 22 -8.52 -27.37 -4.81
N LYS A 23 -8.47 -27.04 -3.51
CA LYS A 23 -9.59 -27.16 -2.56
C LYS A 23 -9.54 -26.03 -1.54
N ASP A 24 -10.71 -25.63 -1.06
CA ASP A 24 -10.91 -24.68 0.04
C ASP A 24 -10.07 -23.40 -0.10
N ASP A 25 -9.17 -23.14 0.84
CA ASP A 25 -8.37 -21.91 0.90
C ASP A 25 -6.94 -22.17 0.44
N ILE A 26 -6.46 -21.33 -0.48
CA ILE A 26 -5.10 -21.46 -1.03
C ILE A 26 -4.27 -20.21 -0.74
N LEU A 27 -2.97 -20.42 -0.53
CA LEU A 27 -1.96 -19.37 -0.43
C LEU A 27 -1.06 -19.43 -1.66
N LEU A 28 -1.10 -18.38 -2.47
CA LEU A 28 -0.18 -18.15 -3.58
C LEU A 28 0.97 -17.26 -3.11
N THR A 29 2.20 -17.73 -3.26
CA THR A 29 3.40 -16.99 -2.84
C THR A 29 4.49 -16.97 -3.91
N CYS A 30 5.44 -16.03 -3.85
CA CYS A 30 6.60 -16.10 -4.74
C CYS A 30 7.60 -17.15 -4.23
N THR A 31 8.36 -17.76 -5.14
CA THR A 31 9.32 -18.85 -4.84
C THR A 31 10.37 -18.49 -3.79
N TYR A 32 10.66 -17.19 -3.62
CA TYR A 32 11.63 -16.65 -2.66
C TYR A 32 11.05 -16.35 -1.27
N SER A 33 9.73 -16.44 -1.07
CA SER A 33 9.07 -16.15 0.21
C SER A 33 9.29 -17.16 1.35
N PRO A 34 9.72 -18.43 1.19
CA PRO A 34 9.93 -19.32 2.33
C PRO A 34 11.06 -18.91 3.28
N GLU A 35 11.93 -17.97 2.88
CA GLU A 35 13.06 -17.46 3.69
C GLU A 35 12.66 -16.27 4.59
N ILE A 36 11.40 -15.85 4.49
CA ILE A 36 10.85 -14.65 5.11
C ILE A 36 10.14 -15.02 6.41
N ASN A 37 10.61 -14.47 7.54
CA ASN A 37 10.03 -14.58 8.90
C ASN A 37 9.13 -15.83 9.12
N PRO A 38 9.73 -16.97 9.51
CA PRO A 38 9.04 -18.25 9.62
C PRO A 38 7.75 -18.23 10.46
N LEU A 39 7.66 -17.37 11.47
CA LEU A 39 6.49 -17.28 12.36
C LEU A 39 5.28 -16.67 11.65
N GLU A 40 5.46 -15.54 10.97
CA GLU A 40 4.36 -14.87 10.24
C GLU A 40 3.90 -15.71 9.04
N TYR A 41 4.85 -16.30 8.31
CA TYR A 41 4.55 -17.24 7.23
C TYR A 41 3.78 -18.46 7.74
N THR A 42 4.18 -19.04 8.88
CA THR A 42 3.48 -20.19 9.47
C THR A 42 2.06 -19.83 9.90
N LYS A 43 1.81 -18.63 10.45
CA LYS A 43 0.45 -18.17 10.77
C LYS A 43 -0.44 -18.09 9.51
N LEU A 44 0.09 -17.55 8.41
CA LEU A 44 -0.65 -17.44 7.16
C LEU A 44 -0.82 -18.81 6.45
N ASN A 45 0.12 -19.72 6.64
CA ASN A 45 0.07 -21.07 6.07
C ASN A 45 -0.82 -22.03 6.86
N LYS A 46 -0.98 -21.84 8.18
CA LYS A 46 -1.77 -22.74 9.05
C LYS A 46 -3.17 -22.96 8.44
N GLU A 47 -3.39 -24.17 7.90
CA GLU A 47 -4.63 -24.66 7.26
C GLU A 47 -4.84 -24.32 5.77
N ARG A 48 -3.84 -23.82 5.04
CA ARG A 48 -3.97 -23.50 3.60
C ARG A 48 -3.09 -24.39 2.73
N ALA A 49 -3.58 -24.73 1.54
CA ALA A 49 -2.72 -25.33 0.52
C ALA A 49 -1.81 -24.24 -0.09
N VAL A 50 -0.50 -24.41 0.01
CA VAL A 50 0.46 -23.43 -0.49
C VAL A 50 0.95 -23.80 -1.88
N TYR A 51 0.92 -22.81 -2.76
CA TYR A 51 1.47 -22.89 -4.10
C TYR A 51 2.41 -21.72 -4.34
N SER A 52 3.50 -21.97 -5.05
CA SER A 52 4.42 -20.91 -5.46
C SER A 52 4.16 -20.50 -6.91
N PHE A 53 4.64 -19.33 -7.28
CA PHE A 53 4.83 -18.93 -8.66
C PHE A 53 6.17 -18.21 -8.80
N CYS A 54 6.99 -18.63 -9.76
CA CYS A 54 8.24 -17.95 -10.07
C CYS A 54 7.97 -16.86 -11.13
N PRO A 55 8.20 -15.58 -10.82
CA PRO A 55 7.92 -14.51 -11.77
C PRO A 55 9.06 -14.28 -12.79
N GLU A 56 10.07 -15.15 -12.87
CA GLU A 56 11.19 -14.99 -13.80
C GLU A 56 10.82 -15.35 -15.26
N LEU A 57 10.81 -14.29 -16.07
CA LEU A 57 10.82 -14.18 -17.53
C LEU A 57 9.78 -14.91 -18.39
N HIS A 58 9.10 -15.98 -17.96
CA HIS A 58 8.04 -16.59 -18.76
C HIS A 58 6.84 -16.99 -17.89
N HIS A 59 5.68 -16.43 -18.25
CA HIS A 59 4.32 -16.94 -18.00
C HIS A 59 3.42 -16.26 -16.94
N LEU A 60 3.48 -14.94 -16.76
CA LEU A 60 2.36 -14.23 -16.10
C LEU A 60 1.03 -14.52 -16.79
N ASP A 61 1.02 -14.63 -18.12
CA ASP A 61 -0.17 -15.05 -18.88
C ASP A 61 -0.63 -16.46 -18.49
N LYS A 62 0.28 -17.43 -18.27
CA LYS A 62 -0.15 -18.77 -17.81
C LYS A 62 -0.69 -18.71 -16.38
N LEU A 63 -0.11 -17.87 -15.52
CA LEU A 63 -0.67 -17.64 -14.20
C LEU A 63 -2.10 -17.07 -14.32
N GLY A 64 -2.30 -16.05 -15.17
CA GLY A 64 -3.61 -15.49 -15.48
C GLY A 64 -4.60 -16.54 -15.96
N PHE A 65 -4.27 -17.30 -17.02
CA PHE A 65 -5.12 -18.38 -17.53
C PHE A 65 -5.41 -19.46 -16.47
N LYS A 66 -4.41 -19.78 -15.64
CA LYS A 66 -4.54 -20.75 -14.56
C LYS A 66 -5.55 -20.28 -13.52
N LEU A 67 -5.40 -19.04 -13.05
CA LEU A 67 -6.29 -18.40 -12.10
C LEU A 67 -7.70 -18.28 -12.67
N CYS A 68 -7.86 -17.85 -13.92
CA CYS A 68 -9.16 -17.80 -14.60
C CYS A 68 -9.84 -19.17 -14.61
N THR A 69 -9.09 -20.24 -14.88
CA THR A 69 -9.61 -21.61 -14.86
C THR A 69 -10.02 -22.04 -13.45
N ILE A 70 -9.19 -21.77 -12.43
CA ILE A 70 -9.46 -22.07 -11.02
C ILE A 70 -10.74 -21.37 -10.56
N PHE A 71 -10.86 -20.06 -10.84
CA PHE A 71 -12.00 -19.23 -10.47
C PHE A 71 -13.30 -19.67 -11.18
N ARG A 72 -13.26 -19.88 -12.50
CA ARG A 72 -14.43 -20.35 -13.27
C ARG A 72 -14.95 -21.70 -12.78
N LEU A 73 -14.07 -22.62 -12.42
CA LEU A 73 -14.43 -23.94 -11.91
C LEU A 73 -14.83 -23.93 -10.42
N LYS A 74 -14.80 -22.77 -9.76
CA LYS A 74 -15.15 -22.58 -8.33
C LYS A 74 -14.43 -23.59 -7.42
N ARG A 75 -13.13 -23.83 -7.69
CA ARG A 75 -12.33 -24.83 -6.97
C ARG A 75 -11.88 -24.39 -5.58
N ILE A 76 -11.90 -23.08 -5.34
CA ILE A 76 -11.44 -22.47 -4.10
C ILE A 76 -12.53 -21.57 -3.52
N LYS A 77 -12.52 -21.43 -2.20
CA LYS A 77 -13.37 -20.50 -1.44
C LYS A 77 -12.69 -19.15 -1.32
N SER A 78 -11.40 -19.13 -0.97
CA SER A 78 -10.63 -17.90 -0.84
C SER A 78 -9.19 -18.04 -1.34
N LEU A 79 -8.60 -16.90 -1.74
CA LEU A 79 -7.24 -16.80 -2.25
C LEU A 79 -6.45 -15.78 -1.43
N TYR A 80 -5.35 -16.24 -0.86
CA TYR A 80 -4.37 -15.40 -0.19
C TYR A 80 -3.16 -15.23 -1.11
N VAL A 81 -2.69 -14.01 -1.29
CA VAL A 81 -1.53 -13.72 -2.14
C VAL A 81 -0.45 -13.08 -1.28
N LEU A 82 0.73 -13.69 -1.20
CA LEU A 82 1.88 -13.16 -0.46
C LEU A 82 3.03 -12.86 -1.42
N THR A 83 3.43 -11.59 -1.48
CA THR A 83 4.55 -11.11 -2.30
C THR A 83 5.65 -10.46 -1.47
N LYS A 84 6.85 -10.35 -2.05
CA LYS A 84 7.90 -9.49 -1.52
C LYS A 84 7.68 -8.06 -2.03
N ASP A 85 7.66 -7.09 -1.11
CA ASP A 85 7.53 -5.68 -1.48
C ASP A 85 8.79 -5.17 -2.21
N GLY A 86 8.62 -4.13 -3.04
CA GLY A 86 9.70 -3.50 -3.81
C GLY A 86 10.23 -4.32 -4.99
N SER A 87 9.76 -5.55 -5.20
CA SER A 87 10.11 -6.37 -6.37
C SER A 87 9.07 -6.17 -7.50
N PRO A 88 9.43 -5.53 -8.63
CA PRO A 88 8.49 -5.30 -9.74
C PRO A 88 7.85 -6.61 -10.24
N HIS A 89 8.64 -7.68 -10.30
CA HIS A 89 8.22 -9.02 -10.71
C HIS A 89 7.21 -9.63 -9.74
N SER A 90 7.39 -9.43 -8.44
CA SER A 90 6.47 -9.96 -7.43
C SER A 90 5.15 -9.19 -7.40
N MET A 91 5.20 -7.87 -7.61
CA MET A 91 4.01 -7.00 -7.62
C MET A 91 3.05 -7.29 -8.78
N GLN A 92 3.53 -7.91 -9.86
CA GLN A 92 2.68 -8.34 -10.98
C GLN A 92 1.75 -9.51 -10.63
N ILE A 93 2.05 -10.31 -9.60
CA ILE A 93 1.20 -11.45 -9.19
C ILE A 93 -0.17 -10.98 -8.65
N PRO A 94 -0.24 -10.07 -7.64
CA PRO A 94 -1.50 -9.49 -7.17
C PRO A 94 -2.32 -8.87 -8.29
N LEU A 95 -1.65 -8.22 -9.24
CA LEU A 95 -2.29 -7.64 -10.40
C LEU A 95 -2.96 -8.71 -11.27
N MET A 96 -2.25 -9.77 -11.67
CA MET A 96 -2.85 -10.86 -12.45
C MET A 96 -4.02 -11.53 -11.72
N VAL A 97 -3.95 -11.63 -10.40
CA VAL A 97 -5.06 -12.11 -9.57
C VAL A 97 -6.28 -11.18 -9.67
N GLN A 98 -6.08 -9.86 -9.61
CA GLN A 98 -7.17 -8.89 -9.77
C GLN A 98 -7.84 -8.96 -11.14
N GLU A 99 -7.04 -9.07 -12.21
CA GLU A 99 -7.54 -9.19 -13.59
C GLU A 99 -8.33 -10.49 -13.76
N ALA A 100 -7.76 -11.62 -13.35
CA ALA A 100 -8.42 -12.92 -13.45
C ALA A 100 -9.73 -12.96 -12.65
N ALA A 101 -9.79 -12.31 -11.49
CA ALA A 101 -11.01 -12.21 -10.71
C ALA A 101 -12.09 -11.36 -11.41
N GLU A 102 -11.69 -10.24 -12.05
CA GLU A 102 -12.60 -9.42 -12.85
C GLU A 102 -13.15 -10.18 -14.06
N ASP A 103 -12.26 -10.80 -14.83
CA ASP A 103 -12.60 -11.52 -16.06
C ASP A 103 -13.50 -12.75 -15.83
N THR A 104 -13.55 -13.26 -14.60
CA THR A 104 -14.33 -14.45 -14.24
C THR A 104 -15.51 -14.16 -13.33
N GLY A 105 -15.64 -12.93 -12.84
CA GLY A 105 -16.65 -12.56 -11.85
C GLY A 105 -16.44 -13.23 -10.49
N PHE A 106 -15.20 -13.64 -10.17
CA PHE A 106 -14.86 -14.15 -8.84
C PHE A 106 -14.99 -13.04 -7.81
N ASP A 107 -15.63 -13.35 -6.68
CA ASP A 107 -15.87 -12.37 -5.62
C ASP A 107 -14.55 -11.95 -4.96
N LYS A 108 -14.13 -10.72 -5.23
CA LYS A 108 -12.88 -10.13 -4.73
C LYS A 108 -12.83 -10.01 -3.21
N SER A 109 -13.98 -10.03 -2.52
CA SER A 109 -13.99 -10.04 -1.05
C SER A 109 -13.37 -11.33 -0.47
N ASN A 110 -13.29 -12.39 -1.28
CA ASN A 110 -12.60 -13.64 -0.94
C ASN A 110 -11.11 -13.64 -1.30
N ILE A 111 -10.54 -12.51 -1.71
CA ILE A 111 -9.12 -12.37 -2.03
C ILE A 111 -8.46 -11.44 -1.03
N ARG A 112 -7.35 -11.87 -0.43
CA ARG A 112 -6.56 -11.06 0.50
C ARG A 112 -5.11 -10.99 0.03
N TYR A 113 -4.57 -9.77 -0.03
CA TYR A 113 -3.24 -9.50 -0.54
C TYR A 113 -2.31 -9.10 0.61
N PHE A 114 -1.11 -9.67 0.62
CA PHE A 114 -0.08 -9.41 1.62
C PHE A 114 1.24 -9.12 0.92
N CYS A 115 1.95 -8.10 1.37
CA CYS A 115 3.35 -7.90 1.03
C CYS A 115 4.23 -8.09 2.27
N PHE A 116 5.47 -8.50 2.04
CA PHE A 116 6.48 -8.56 3.08
C PHE A 116 7.58 -7.53 2.81
N GLU A 117 7.86 -6.71 3.82
CA GLU A 117 8.88 -5.69 3.79
C GLU A 117 9.58 -5.61 5.15
N GLY A 118 10.92 -5.59 5.16
CA GLY A 118 11.70 -5.25 6.36
C GLY A 118 11.44 -6.11 7.59
N GLY A 119 11.13 -7.41 7.45
CA GLY A 119 10.87 -8.29 8.60
C GLY A 119 9.39 -8.46 8.95
N LYS A 120 8.50 -7.65 8.36
CA LYS A 120 7.08 -7.55 8.70
C LYS A 120 6.19 -7.81 7.50
N MET A 121 5.02 -8.37 7.77
CA MET A 121 3.97 -8.62 6.78
C MET A 121 2.91 -7.54 6.90
N TYR A 122 2.46 -7.02 5.76
CA TYR A 122 1.41 -6.02 5.65
C TYR A 122 0.30 -6.56 4.76
N GLU A 123 -0.94 -6.45 5.21
CA GLU A 123 -2.09 -6.65 4.34
C GLU A 123 -2.29 -5.37 3.50
N ILE A 124 -2.43 -5.54 2.19
CA ILE A 124 -2.60 -4.43 1.25
C ILE A 124 -4.00 -4.48 0.63
N SER A 125 -4.55 -3.31 0.34
CA SER A 125 -5.89 -3.18 -0.23
C SER A 125 -5.93 -3.49 -1.74
N ASP A 126 -7.11 -3.86 -2.26
CA ASP A 126 -7.35 -3.95 -3.71
C ASP A 126 -6.92 -2.66 -4.42
N LEU A 127 -7.25 -1.50 -3.85
CA LEU A 127 -6.90 -0.19 -4.38
C LEU A 127 -5.38 0.01 -4.50
N SER A 128 -4.60 -0.39 -3.50
CA SER A 128 -3.13 -0.28 -3.52
C SER A 128 -2.54 -1.07 -4.69
N VAL A 129 -3.03 -2.29 -4.93
CA VAL A 129 -2.63 -3.12 -6.08
C VAL A 129 -3.06 -2.48 -7.40
N ARG A 130 -4.24 -1.84 -7.47
CA ARG A 130 -4.65 -1.10 -8.68
C ARG A 130 -3.76 0.09 -8.94
N LYS A 131 -3.46 0.90 -7.93
CA LYS A 131 -2.59 2.07 -8.07
C LYS A 131 -1.21 1.65 -8.59
N ALA A 132 -0.72 0.46 -8.24
CA ALA A 132 0.51 -0.09 -8.82
C ALA A 132 0.47 -0.28 -10.36
N ARG A 133 -0.72 -0.41 -10.98
CA ARG A 133 -0.85 -0.31 -12.46
C ARG A 133 -0.74 1.12 -12.97
N HIS A 134 -1.22 2.07 -12.18
CA HIS A 134 -1.27 3.48 -12.53
C HIS A 134 -0.02 4.18 -12.03
N TYR A 135 1.15 3.78 -12.56
CA TYR A 135 2.45 4.32 -12.15
C TYR A 135 2.49 5.84 -12.23
N SER A 136 1.85 6.46 -13.23
CA SER A 136 1.75 7.92 -13.32
C SER A 136 1.02 8.57 -12.14
N GLU A 137 0.02 7.88 -11.57
CA GLU A 137 -0.69 8.37 -10.38
C GLU A 137 0.11 8.13 -9.11
N ILE A 138 0.82 6.99 -9.01
CA ILE A 138 1.77 6.76 -7.91
C ILE A 138 2.85 7.84 -7.90
N GLU A 139 3.45 8.12 -9.06
CA GLU A 139 4.53 9.11 -9.20
C GLU A 139 4.08 10.48 -8.67
N LYS A 140 2.83 10.88 -8.95
CA LYS A 140 2.25 12.13 -8.44
C LYS A 140 2.05 12.14 -6.92
N LEU A 141 1.89 10.97 -6.29
CA LEU A 141 1.68 10.83 -4.84
C LEU A 141 3.00 10.71 -4.07
N LEU A 142 4.10 10.29 -4.72
CA LEU A 142 5.41 10.13 -4.07
C LEU A 142 5.91 11.38 -3.34
N PRO A 143 5.75 12.63 -3.85
CA PRO A 143 6.21 13.82 -3.14
C PRO A 143 5.58 13.99 -1.75
N TYR A 144 4.29 13.68 -1.59
CA TYR A 144 3.60 13.78 -0.30
C TYR A 144 4.07 12.70 0.68
N ALA A 145 4.22 11.46 0.20
CA ALA A 145 4.78 10.38 1.01
C ALA A 145 6.22 10.68 1.46
N LYS A 146 7.00 11.32 0.59
CA LYS A 146 8.35 11.79 0.91
C LYS A 146 8.33 12.82 2.04
N LEU A 147 7.42 13.79 2.02
CA LEU A 147 7.28 14.79 3.09
C LEU A 147 6.97 14.15 4.44
N GLU A 148 5.98 13.24 4.50
CA GLU A 148 5.67 12.50 5.74
C GLU A 148 6.92 11.77 6.27
N LYS A 149 7.68 11.13 5.36
CA LYS A 149 8.89 10.41 5.75
C LYS A 149 10.00 11.32 6.25
N VAL A 150 10.17 12.51 5.64
CA VAL A 150 11.13 13.52 6.11
C VAL A 150 10.79 13.93 7.54
N ILE A 151 9.53 14.22 7.84
CA ILE A 151 9.08 14.64 9.17
C ILE A 151 9.25 13.52 10.20
N GLU A 152 8.94 12.27 9.84
CA GLU A 152 9.20 11.10 10.68
C GLU A 152 10.69 11.00 11.04
N ILE A 153 11.59 11.25 10.08
CA ILE A 153 13.04 11.23 10.32
C ILE A 153 13.46 12.41 11.20
N LEU A 154 12.96 13.61 10.95
CA LEU A 154 13.26 14.81 11.74
C LEU A 154 12.84 14.67 13.19
N ARG A 155 11.74 13.95 13.48
CA ARG A 155 11.27 13.72 14.85
C ARG A 155 11.70 12.38 15.45
N GLY A 156 12.29 11.49 14.67
CA GLY A 156 12.84 10.22 15.14
C GLY A 156 14.02 10.40 16.11
N GLY A 157 14.48 9.33 16.76
CA GLY A 157 15.47 9.41 17.85
C GLY A 157 16.79 10.12 17.52
N ASN A 158 17.25 10.07 16.27
CA ASN A 158 18.45 10.78 15.78
C ASN A 158 18.12 12.05 14.98
N GLY A 159 16.88 12.54 15.09
CA GLY A 159 16.37 13.68 14.35
C GLY A 159 16.78 15.04 14.91
N CYS A 160 16.15 16.09 14.40
CA CYS A 160 16.40 17.47 14.80
C CYS A 160 15.76 17.76 16.17
N LYS A 161 16.58 18.29 17.10
CA LYS A 161 16.14 18.59 18.47
C LYS A 161 15.07 19.68 18.55
N ASN A 162 15.01 20.58 17.57
CA ASN A 162 14.01 21.64 17.54
C ASN A 162 12.67 21.04 17.11
N ASP A 163 12.65 20.33 15.97
CA ASP A 163 11.46 19.64 15.46
C ASP A 163 10.89 18.66 16.49
N GLN A 164 11.71 17.96 17.26
CA GLN A 164 11.25 17.05 18.33
C GLN A 164 10.51 17.76 19.48
N LYS A 165 10.87 19.02 19.79
CA LYS A 165 10.27 19.80 20.88
C LYS A 165 8.94 20.42 20.51
N GLU A 166 8.61 20.46 19.23
CA GLU A 166 7.37 21.05 18.75
C GLU A 166 6.15 20.33 19.34
N THR A 167 5.15 21.15 19.69
CA THR A 167 3.86 20.77 20.28
C THR A 167 2.73 21.29 19.41
N PHE A 168 1.48 20.84 19.64
CA PHE A 168 0.35 21.40 18.90
C PHE A 168 0.22 22.93 19.04
N LEU A 169 0.54 23.49 20.21
CA LEU A 169 0.42 24.92 20.44
C LEU A 169 1.49 25.71 19.68
N THR A 170 2.75 25.25 19.71
CA THR A 170 3.84 25.93 18.99
C THR A 170 3.64 25.87 17.49
N VAL A 171 3.20 24.72 16.96
CA VAL A 171 2.88 24.59 15.53
C VAL A 171 1.70 25.48 15.11
N ILE A 172 0.70 25.70 15.99
CA ILE A 172 -0.38 26.66 15.72
C ILE A 172 0.15 28.09 15.60
N GLU A 173 1.13 28.48 16.42
CA GLU A 173 1.72 29.81 16.30
C GLU A 173 2.50 29.97 14.98
N HIS A 174 3.32 28.99 14.60
CA HIS A 174 3.99 28.99 13.28
C HIS A 174 2.96 29.08 12.14
N LEU A 175 1.88 28.28 12.18
CA LEU A 175 0.82 28.35 11.17
C LEU A 175 0.18 29.74 11.02
N LYS A 176 0.05 30.51 12.10
CA LYS A 176 -0.48 31.89 12.01
C LYS A 176 0.50 32.82 11.30
N GLU A 177 1.81 32.63 11.55
CA GLU A 177 2.88 33.36 10.88
C GLU A 177 2.87 33.03 9.39
N GLU A 178 2.92 31.75 9.01
CA GLU A 178 2.93 31.34 7.60
C GLU A 178 1.69 31.82 6.84
N VAL A 179 0.50 31.78 7.47
CA VAL A 179 -0.73 32.30 6.85
C VAL A 179 -0.64 33.80 6.63
N SER A 180 -0.02 34.55 7.55
CA SER A 180 0.19 35.99 7.38
C SER A 180 1.19 36.28 6.24
N GLU A 181 2.19 35.42 6.06
CA GLU A 181 3.15 35.53 4.95
C GLU A 181 2.54 35.15 3.61
N ILE A 182 1.68 34.12 3.55
CA ILE A 182 0.81 33.83 2.39
C ILE A 182 -0.02 35.05 2.03
N GLU A 183 -0.69 35.68 3.01
CA GLU A 183 -1.49 36.87 2.76
C GLU A 183 -0.65 37.99 2.13
N ASN A 184 0.56 38.21 2.64
CA ASN A 184 1.46 39.22 2.11
C ASN A 184 1.92 38.87 0.69
N ALA A 185 2.30 37.63 0.43
CA ALA A 185 2.72 37.15 -0.89
C ALA A 185 1.61 37.33 -1.95
N VAL A 186 0.35 37.05 -1.58
CA VAL A 186 -0.80 37.32 -2.45
C VAL A 186 -0.98 38.82 -2.69
N LYS A 187 -0.87 39.66 -1.66
CA LYS A 187 -1.02 41.12 -1.76
C LYS A 187 0.06 41.75 -2.65
N THR A 188 1.28 41.21 -2.62
CA THR A 188 2.41 41.68 -3.43
C THR A 188 2.55 40.98 -4.78
N ASN A 189 1.70 39.98 -5.06
CA ASN A 189 1.77 39.11 -6.24
C ASN A 189 3.12 38.41 -6.41
N ASP A 190 3.75 38.06 -5.29
CA ASP A 190 4.99 37.29 -5.24
C ASP A 190 4.70 35.79 -5.25
N MET A 191 4.68 35.22 -6.46
CA MET A 191 4.33 33.81 -6.65
C MET A 191 5.40 32.84 -6.13
N ASN A 192 6.65 33.27 -6.02
CA ASN A 192 7.71 32.42 -5.48
C ASN A 192 7.55 32.34 -3.96
N ASN A 193 7.37 33.48 -3.30
CA ASN A 193 7.09 33.52 -1.87
C ASN A 193 5.81 32.74 -1.55
N LEU A 194 4.75 32.93 -2.35
CA LEU A 194 3.49 32.19 -2.17
C LEU A 194 3.67 30.67 -2.22
N LEU A 195 4.52 30.17 -3.14
CA LEU A 195 4.80 28.73 -3.23
C LEU A 195 5.54 28.22 -1.99
N GLU A 196 6.49 28.99 -1.48
CA GLU A 196 7.27 28.68 -0.28
C GLU A 196 6.35 28.60 0.95
N GLU A 197 5.58 29.65 1.23
CA GLU A 197 4.74 29.70 2.44
C GLU A 197 3.61 28.66 2.44
N ILE A 198 3.04 28.34 1.26
CA ILE A 198 2.08 27.23 1.15
C ILE A 198 2.76 25.90 1.49
N GLY A 199 4.03 25.74 1.10
CA GLY A 199 4.88 24.63 1.48
C GLY A 199 5.07 24.53 2.99
N ASP A 200 5.31 25.65 3.66
CA ASP A 200 5.54 25.70 5.11
C ASP A 200 4.26 25.44 5.92
N VAL A 201 3.10 25.92 5.44
CA VAL A 201 1.80 25.49 5.97
C VAL A 201 1.64 23.97 5.84
N LEU A 202 1.95 23.39 4.67
CA LEU A 202 1.83 21.95 4.45
C LEU A 202 2.79 21.17 5.37
N PHE A 203 4.02 21.64 5.55
CA PHE A 203 4.99 21.07 6.49
C PHE A 203 4.45 21.08 7.92
N ASN A 204 3.96 22.22 8.41
CA ASN A 204 3.42 22.38 9.74
C ASN A 204 2.19 21.48 9.98
N LEU A 205 1.29 21.32 9.01
CA LEU A 205 0.16 20.40 9.10
C LEU A 205 0.61 18.93 9.18
N ALA A 206 1.60 18.54 8.38
CA ALA A 206 2.16 17.19 8.44
C ALA A 206 2.91 16.94 9.75
N LEU A 207 3.59 17.95 10.30
CA LEU A 207 4.24 17.93 11.60
C LEU A 207 3.23 17.69 12.74
N MET A 208 2.07 18.37 12.71
CA MET A 208 0.97 18.11 13.64
C MET A 208 0.47 16.66 13.53
N GLY A 209 0.35 16.14 12.30
CA GLY A 209 -0.03 14.75 12.07
C GLY A 209 0.96 13.75 12.68
N GLN A 210 2.27 14.04 12.59
CA GLN A 210 3.31 13.24 13.21
C GLN A 210 3.27 13.33 14.75
N ILE A 211 3.08 14.51 15.32
CA ILE A 211 2.90 14.70 16.78
C ILE A 211 1.69 13.90 17.28
N ALA A 212 0.57 13.93 16.55
CA ALA A 212 -0.62 13.17 16.90
C ALA A 212 -0.39 11.66 16.86
N LYS A 213 0.38 11.18 15.87
CA LYS A 213 0.77 9.77 15.73
C LYS A 213 1.66 9.33 16.90
N GLU A 214 2.64 10.14 17.29
CA GLU A 214 3.52 9.86 18.44
C GLU A 214 2.77 9.78 19.77
N LYS A 215 1.66 10.50 19.88
CA LYS A 215 0.77 10.47 21.05
C LYS A 215 -0.33 9.41 20.96
N GLU A 216 -0.28 8.54 19.94
CA GLU A 216 -1.29 7.49 19.67
C GLU A 216 -2.73 8.02 19.54
N LEU A 217 -2.90 9.27 19.06
CA LEU A 217 -4.21 9.90 18.93
C LEU A 217 -4.85 9.62 17.56
N PHE A 218 -4.16 10.01 16.49
CA PHE A 218 -4.55 9.79 15.09
C PHE A 218 -3.34 10.02 14.18
N GLU A 219 -3.43 9.62 12.92
CA GLU A 219 -2.41 9.85 11.90
C GLU A 219 -2.91 10.86 10.84
N LEU A 220 -1.97 11.49 10.12
CA LEU A 220 -2.31 12.46 9.05
C LEU A 220 -3.26 11.86 8.00
N LYS A 221 -3.04 10.60 7.62
CA LYS A 221 -3.94 9.86 6.72
C LYS A 221 -5.39 9.82 7.20
N ASN A 222 -5.64 9.79 8.51
CA ASN A 222 -7.00 9.81 9.05
C ASN A 222 -7.67 11.17 8.78
N VAL A 223 -6.93 12.27 8.96
CA VAL A 223 -7.39 13.63 8.66
C VAL A 223 -7.71 13.78 7.18
N VAL A 224 -6.78 13.39 6.31
CA VAL A 224 -6.96 13.46 4.85
C VAL A 224 -8.15 12.62 4.40
N ASN A 225 -8.29 11.39 4.89
CA ASN A 225 -9.42 10.54 4.54
C ASN A 225 -10.76 11.14 5.00
N GLN A 226 -10.80 11.72 6.20
CA GLN A 226 -12.01 12.32 6.74
C GLN A 226 -12.45 13.55 5.95
N VAL A 227 -11.52 14.45 5.61
CA VAL A 227 -11.86 15.65 4.82
C VAL A 227 -12.23 15.29 3.38
N SER A 228 -11.51 14.36 2.74
CA SER A 228 -11.81 13.88 1.40
C SER A 228 -13.20 13.26 1.33
N LYS A 229 -13.52 12.34 2.26
CA LYS A 229 -14.88 11.75 2.35
C LYS A 229 -15.95 12.84 2.53
N LYS A 230 -15.72 13.78 3.45
CA LYS A 230 -16.64 14.91 3.69
C LYS A 230 -16.87 15.75 2.42
N MET A 231 -15.83 15.99 1.62
CA MET A 231 -15.96 16.75 0.37
C MET A 231 -16.66 15.94 -0.72
N ILE A 232 -16.37 14.65 -0.85
CA ILE A 232 -17.04 13.75 -1.81
C ILE A 232 -18.54 13.66 -1.50
N ASP A 233 -18.90 13.43 -0.23
CA ASP A 233 -20.28 13.30 0.22
C ASP A 233 -21.09 14.60 0.01
N ARG A 234 -20.42 15.76 0.00
CA ARG A 234 -21.05 17.08 -0.22
C ARG A 234 -21.32 17.42 -1.68
N HIS A 235 -20.73 16.68 -2.63
CA HIS A 235 -20.84 16.95 -4.07
C HIS A 235 -21.26 15.68 -4.84
N PRO A 236 -22.42 15.08 -4.50
CA PRO A 236 -22.86 13.82 -5.08
C PRO A 236 -23.06 13.91 -6.60
N GLU A 237 -23.45 15.07 -7.14
CA GLU A 237 -23.60 15.29 -8.57
C GLU A 237 -22.29 15.11 -9.35
N ILE A 238 -21.14 15.41 -8.74
CA ILE A 238 -19.82 15.23 -9.37
C ILE A 238 -19.35 13.79 -9.21
N PHE A 239 -19.44 13.23 -8.00
CA PHE A 239 -18.78 11.97 -7.66
C PHE A 239 -19.67 10.73 -7.81
N GLN A 240 -21.00 10.84 -7.73
CA GLN A 240 -21.92 9.70 -7.83
C GLN A 240 -22.53 9.55 -9.23
N ASN A 241 -22.87 10.65 -9.90
CA ASN A 241 -23.54 10.61 -11.21
C ASN A 241 -22.58 10.35 -12.38
N ASN A 242 -21.35 10.85 -12.33
CA ASN A 242 -20.40 10.71 -13.45
C ASN A 242 -19.60 9.39 -13.44
N LYS A 243 -19.95 8.43 -12.58
CA LYS A 243 -19.19 7.16 -12.38
C LYS A 243 -17.66 7.39 -12.26
N LEU A 244 -17.26 8.54 -11.73
CA LEU A 244 -15.85 8.82 -11.47
C LEU A 244 -15.43 7.88 -10.34
N LYS A 245 -14.63 6.88 -10.68
CA LYS A 245 -14.06 5.95 -9.70
C LYS A 245 -12.87 6.66 -9.04
N TYR A 246 -13.12 7.27 -7.89
CA TYR A 246 -12.09 7.75 -6.97
C TYR A 246 -11.40 6.56 -6.28
#